data_AF-A0A923DXL7-F1
#
_entry.id   AF-A0A923DXL7-F1
#
_cell.length_a   1.000
_cell.length_b   1.000
_cell.length_c   1.000
_cell.angle_alpha   90.00
_cell.angle_beta   90.00
_cell.angle_gamma   90.00
#
_symmetry.space_group_name_H-M   'P 1'
#
loop_
_entity.id
_entity.type
_entity.pdbx_description
1 polymer ?
#
loop_
_entity_poly.entity_id
_entity_poly.type
_entity_poly.pdbx_seq_one_letter_code
_entity_poly.pdbx_strand_id
1 'polypeptide(L)'
;MKSILDDKANNVAIEDTHVTYKGSTSNWRGSLFGSVDNGSFILINKDNNWWLNYQINMGKLFIGTAILSSIMGLFILANGGPWWVGIVGFLWLCGANWIINLIRHGFVATNIAEGIDELICGKTQQPPEQDKMTGKLKSWF
;
A
#
# COMPACT_ATOMS: atom_id res chain seq x y z
N MET A 1 -3.48 -23.63 15.18
CA MET A 1 -2.93 -22.60 14.27
C MET A 1 -4.07 -22.13 13.37
N LYS A 2 -4.99 -21.32 13.91
CA LYS A 2 -6.01 -20.62 13.10
C LYS A 2 -5.25 -19.61 12.25
N SER A 3 -5.50 -19.71 10.96
CA SER A 3 -4.58 -19.27 9.91
C SER A 3 -4.46 -17.75 9.88
N ILE A 4 -3.24 -17.25 9.64
CA ILE A 4 -2.98 -15.84 9.29
C ILE A 4 -3.85 -15.39 8.10
N LEU A 5 -4.36 -16.34 7.29
CA LEU A 5 -5.34 -16.06 6.24
C LEU A 5 -6.71 -15.61 6.78
N ASP A 6 -7.19 -16.14 7.91
CA ASP A 6 -8.50 -15.74 8.47
C ASP A 6 -8.47 -14.27 8.92
N ASP A 7 -7.36 -13.83 9.50
CA ASP A 7 -7.18 -12.43 9.95
C ASP A 7 -7.02 -11.44 8.77
N LYS A 8 -6.53 -11.93 7.63
CA LYS A 8 -6.35 -11.14 6.41
C LYS A 8 -7.59 -11.10 5.53
N ALA A 9 -8.34 -12.20 5.45
CA ALA A 9 -9.54 -12.31 4.62
C ALA A 9 -10.75 -11.61 5.25
N ASN A 10 -10.86 -11.57 6.58
CA ASN A 10 -11.97 -10.90 7.28
C ASN A 10 -12.01 -9.38 7.14
N ASN A 11 -10.96 -8.77 6.59
CA ASN A 11 -10.85 -7.33 6.40
C ASN A 11 -11.09 -6.89 4.96
N VAL A 12 -11.38 -7.83 4.05
CA VAL A 12 -11.64 -7.54 2.64
C VAL A 12 -13.12 -7.79 2.35
N ALA A 13 -13.84 -6.77 1.88
CA ALA A 13 -15.21 -6.92 1.38
C ALA A 13 -15.18 -6.83 -0.15
N ILE A 14 -15.77 -7.84 -0.80
CA ILE A 14 -15.83 -7.97 -2.25
C ILE A 14 -17.30 -7.81 -2.65
N GLU A 15 -17.55 -6.83 -3.51
CA GLU A 15 -18.77 -6.60 -4.26
C GLU A 15 -18.44 -6.75 -5.75
N ASP A 16 -19.46 -6.87 -6.61
CA ASP A 16 -19.29 -7.29 -8.01
C ASP A 16 -18.18 -6.55 -8.78
N THR A 17 -18.04 -5.25 -8.60
CA THR A 17 -17.01 -4.42 -9.25
C THR A 17 -16.14 -3.64 -8.27
N HIS A 18 -16.24 -3.96 -6.98
CA HIS A 18 -15.69 -3.15 -5.92
C HIS A 18 -15.05 -4.02 -4.83
N VAL A 19 -13.78 -3.77 -4.55
CA VAL A 19 -13.04 -4.46 -3.49
C VAL A 19 -12.56 -3.43 -2.48
N THR A 20 -13.01 -3.55 -1.24
CA THR A 20 -12.52 -2.73 -0.13
C THR A 20 -11.71 -3.57 0.83
N TYR A 21 -10.71 -2.96 1.46
CA TYR A 21 -9.93 -3.62 2.49
C TYR A 21 -9.67 -2.68 3.66
N LYS A 22 -9.58 -3.24 4.87
CA LYS A 22 -9.11 -2.55 6.09
C LYS A 22 -7.67 -2.94 6.41
N GLY A 23 -6.86 -1.96 6.81
CA GLY A 23 -5.45 -2.14 7.18
C GLY A 23 -4.49 -2.20 5.98
N SER A 24 -3.21 -2.45 6.24
CA SER A 24 -2.20 -2.59 5.18
C SER A 24 -2.23 -4.00 4.60
N THR A 25 -2.24 -4.11 3.27
CA THR A 25 -2.14 -5.40 2.55
C THR A 25 -0.71 -5.96 2.52
N SER A 26 0.27 -5.23 3.05
CA SER A 26 1.68 -5.62 2.99
C SER A 26 2.18 -6.30 4.27
N ASN A 27 2.97 -7.37 4.13
CA ASN A 27 3.59 -8.10 5.23
C ASN A 27 4.70 -7.32 5.98
N TRP A 28 5.08 -6.14 5.48
CA TRP A 28 6.15 -5.35 6.08
C TRP A 28 5.61 -4.55 7.27
N ARG A 29 5.63 -5.18 8.45
CA ARG A 29 5.24 -4.64 9.78
C ARG A 29 6.09 -3.44 10.27
N GLY A 30 6.81 -2.75 9.38
CA GLY A 30 7.80 -1.72 9.74
C GLY A 30 7.25 -0.29 9.85
N SER A 31 5.98 -0.05 9.53
CA SER A 31 5.39 1.29 9.71
C SER A 31 4.94 1.48 11.15
N LEU A 32 5.61 2.37 11.88
CA LEU A 32 5.32 2.71 13.28
C LEU A 32 3.85 3.10 13.53
N PHE A 33 3.11 3.50 12.50
CA PHE A 33 1.74 4.02 12.62
C PHE A 33 0.66 3.18 11.92
N GLY A 34 1.05 2.07 11.28
CA GLY A 34 0.15 1.42 10.31
C GLY A 34 0.01 2.31 9.07
N SER A 35 0.42 1.79 7.93
CA SER A 35 0.71 2.63 6.78
C SER A 35 -0.55 3.05 6.00
N VAL A 36 -1.59 2.22 6.06
CA VAL A 36 -2.89 2.41 5.40
C VAL A 36 -4.00 1.97 6.35
N ASP A 37 -5.04 2.80 6.45
CA ASP A 37 -6.22 2.56 7.27
C ASP A 37 -7.23 1.67 6.56
N ASN A 38 -7.51 2.02 5.31
CA ASN A 38 -8.32 1.26 4.37
C ASN A 38 -7.98 1.67 2.95
N GLY A 39 -8.40 0.87 1.99
CA GLY A 39 -8.37 1.23 0.59
C GLY A 39 -9.47 0.54 -0.19
N SER A 40 -9.68 1.01 -1.41
CA SER A 40 -10.69 0.51 -2.32
C SER A 40 -10.16 0.44 -3.75
N PHE A 41 -10.57 -0.61 -4.45
CA PHE A 41 -10.39 -0.80 -5.88
C PHE A 41 -11.78 -0.83 -6.50
N ILE A 42 -12.04 0.05 -7.46
CA ILE A 42 -13.32 0.13 -8.17
C ILE A 42 -13.04 -0.06 -9.65
N LEU A 43 -13.65 -1.08 -10.25
CA LEU A 43 -13.60 -1.29 -11.70
C LEU A 43 -14.75 -0.50 -12.35
N ILE A 44 -14.42 0.49 -13.18
CA ILE A 44 -15.39 1.38 -13.82
C ILE A 44 -15.28 1.21 -15.33
N ASN A 45 -16.40 0.91 -15.99
CA ASN A 45 -16.49 0.97 -17.44
C ASN A 45 -16.85 2.40 -17.85
N LYS A 46 -15.97 3.07 -18.59
CA LYS A 46 -16.20 4.41 -19.12
C LYS A 46 -15.71 4.46 -20.56
N ASP A 47 -16.57 4.94 -21.46
CA ASP A 47 -16.25 5.12 -22.89
C ASP A 47 -15.72 3.85 -23.56
N ASN A 48 -16.33 2.70 -23.24
CA ASN A 48 -15.95 1.37 -23.71
C ASN A 48 -14.55 0.89 -23.27
N ASN A 49 -13.95 1.56 -22.28
CA ASN A 49 -12.70 1.18 -21.62
C ASN A 49 -12.95 0.84 -20.16
N TRP A 50 -12.24 -0.17 -19.65
CA TRP A 50 -12.25 -0.52 -18.24
C TRP A 50 -11.15 0.22 -17.49
N TRP A 51 -11.52 0.89 -16.40
CA TRP A 51 -10.63 1.68 -15.55
C TRP A 51 -10.60 1.07 -14.15
N LEU A 52 -9.41 0.84 -13.61
CA LEU A 52 -9.25 0.46 -12.22
C LEU A 52 -8.96 1.71 -11.38
N ASN A 53 -10.00 2.24 -10.75
CA ASN A 53 -9.86 3.35 -9.82
C ASN A 53 -9.38 2.84 -8.47
N TYR A 54 -8.33 3.46 -7.97
CA TYR A 54 -7.69 3.05 -6.75
C TYR A 54 -7.63 4.19 -5.72
N GLN A 55 -8.03 3.89 -4.48
CA GLN A 55 -8.01 4.85 -3.38
C GLN A 55 -7.43 4.23 -2.11
N ILE A 56 -6.66 5.02 -1.37
CA ILE A 56 -6.12 4.69 -0.04
C ILE A 56 -6.37 5.80 0.94
N ASN A 57 -6.70 5.41 2.16
CA ASN A 57 -6.79 6.29 3.30
C ASN A 57 -5.58 6.05 4.22
N MET A 58 -4.88 7.13 4.57
CA MET A 58 -3.74 7.11 5.48
C MET A 58 -3.93 8.08 6.65
N GLY A 59 -5.17 8.39 7.03
CA GLY A 59 -5.48 9.37 8.09
C GLY A 59 -4.71 9.15 9.38
N LYS A 60 -4.57 7.90 9.85
CA LYS A 60 -3.80 7.58 11.06
C LYS A 60 -2.32 7.88 10.95
N LEU A 61 -1.72 7.73 9.75
CA LEU A 61 -0.33 8.11 9.53
C LEU A 61 -0.17 9.62 9.74
N PHE A 62 -1.01 10.42 9.10
CA PHE A 62 -0.96 11.89 9.22
C PHE A 62 -1.23 12.36 10.65
N ILE A 63 -2.28 11.83 11.30
CA ILE A 63 -2.64 12.22 12.67
C ILE A 63 -1.56 11.80 13.67
N GLY A 64 -1.11 10.54 13.60
CA GLY A 64 -0.10 10.00 14.52
C GLY A 64 1.24 10.73 14.40
N THR A 65 1.68 10.98 13.16
CA THR A 65 2.94 11.71 12.93
C THR A 65 2.83 13.18 13.30
N ALA A 66 1.68 13.83 13.08
CA ALA A 66 1.45 15.22 13.50
C ALA A 66 1.50 15.37 15.02
N ILE A 67 0.85 14.48 15.77
CA ILE A 67 0.89 14.48 17.24
C ILE A 67 2.32 14.30 17.73
N LEU A 68 3.04 13.29 17.23
CA LEU A 68 4.40 12.99 17.67
C LEU A 68 5.37 14.14 17.33
N SER A 69 5.27 14.67 16.12
CA SER A 69 6.05 15.82 15.67
C SER A 69 5.79 17.05 16.54
N SER A 70 4.53 17.31 16.89
CA SER A 70 4.15 18.45 17.73
C SER A 70 4.72 18.31 19.14
N ILE A 71 4.62 17.12 19.74
CA ILE A 71 5.21 16.83 21.06
C ILE A 71 6.73 17.05 21.02
N MET A 72 7.40 16.51 20.01
CA MET A 72 8.85 16.67 19.84
C MET A 72 9.24 18.14 19.63
N GLY A 73 8.50 18.86 18.79
CA GLY A 73 8.73 20.27 18.52
C GLY A 73 8.58 21.13 19.76
N LEU A 74 7.51 20.91 20.55
CA LEU A 74 7.28 21.62 21.80
C LEU A 74 8.36 21.32 22.84
N PHE A 75 8.76 20.05 22.97
CA PHE A 75 9.82 19.64 23.90
C PHE A 75 11.17 20.30 23.54
N ILE A 76 11.54 20.30 22.27
CA ILE A 76 12.77 20.93 21.79
C ILE A 76 12.72 22.45 22.00
N LEU A 77 11.60 23.09 21.65
CA LEU A 77 11.41 24.54 21.80
C LEU A 77 11.48 24.97 23.27
N ALA A 78 10.86 24.20 24.19
CA ALA A 78 10.90 24.47 25.62
C ALA A 78 12.31 24.39 26.22
N ASN A 79 13.21 23.62 25.60
CA ASN A 79 14.62 23.51 25.99
C ASN A 79 15.54 24.48 25.22
N GLY A 80 14.98 25.52 24.58
CA GLY A 80 15.75 26.53 23.83
C GLY A 80 16.23 26.05 22.45
N GLY A 81 15.70 24.94 21.96
CA GLY A 81 16.05 24.40 20.65
C GLY A 81 15.31 25.08 19.48
N PRO A 82 15.62 24.66 18.24
CA PRO A 82 15.04 25.27 17.05
C PRO A 82 13.56 24.91 16.87
N TRP A 83 12.73 25.92 16.58
CA TRP A 83 11.29 25.75 16.36
C TRP A 83 10.94 24.82 15.18
N TRP A 84 11.84 24.71 14.18
CA TRP A 84 11.60 23.93 12.97
C TRP A 84 11.77 22.41 13.15
N VAL A 85 12.29 21.95 14.29
CA VAL A 85 12.59 20.53 14.53
C VAL A 85 11.32 19.66 14.47
N GLY A 86 10.20 20.17 14.98
CA GLY A 86 8.90 19.50 14.82
C GLY A 86 8.55 19.33 13.35
N ILE A 87 8.66 20.39 12.55
CA ILE A 87 8.33 20.38 11.12
C ILE A 87 9.18 19.35 10.37
N VAL A 88 10.50 19.34 10.61
CA VAL A 88 11.40 18.36 9.98
C VAL A 88 11.06 16.94 10.42
N GLY A 89 10.75 16.74 11.70
CA GLY A 89 10.28 15.45 12.21
C GLY A 89 9.00 14.97 11.52
N PHE A 90 8.04 15.87 11.27
CA PHE A 90 6.82 15.56 10.54
C PHE A 90 7.11 15.19 9.09
N LEU A 91 7.88 16.04 8.38
CA LEU A 91 8.23 15.79 6.98
C LEU A 91 8.96 14.46 6.81
N TRP A 92 9.86 14.12 7.74
CA TRP A 92 10.58 12.85 7.71
C TRP A 92 9.65 11.67 7.98
N LEU A 93 8.95 11.67 9.13
CA LEU A 93 8.14 10.52 9.56
C LEU A 93 6.87 10.33 8.72
N CYS A 94 6.22 11.42 8.33
CA CYS A 94 5.01 11.37 7.50
C CYS A 94 5.37 11.25 6.02
N GLY A 95 6.27 12.10 5.52
CA GLY A 95 6.59 12.18 4.09
C GLY A 95 7.23 10.89 3.55
N ALA A 96 8.25 10.36 4.24
CA ALA A 96 8.90 9.12 3.79
C ALA A 96 7.93 7.93 3.81
N ASN A 97 7.13 7.79 4.87
CA ASN A 97 6.13 6.71 4.96
C ASN A 97 5.03 6.85 3.91
N TRP A 98 4.57 8.08 3.65
CA TRP A 98 3.56 8.36 2.64
C TRP A 98 4.05 7.98 1.23
N ILE A 99 5.27 8.38 0.85
CA ILE A 99 5.86 8.05 -0.46
C ILE A 99 6.01 6.53 -0.63
N ILE A 100 6.54 5.84 0.38
CA ILE A 100 6.72 4.38 0.33
C ILE A 100 5.38 3.67 0.13
N ASN A 101 4.33 4.13 0.81
CA ASN A 101 3.00 3.56 0.66
C ASN A 101 2.40 3.83 -0.71
N LEU A 102 2.57 5.03 -1.26
CA LEU A 102 2.11 5.35 -2.61
C LEU A 102 2.73 4.41 -3.64
N ILE A 103 4.05 4.23 -3.60
CA ILE A 103 4.76 3.34 -4.54
C ILE A 103 4.28 1.90 -4.38
N ARG A 104 4.22 1.41 -3.13
CA ARG A 104 3.81 0.03 -2.85
C ARG A 104 2.40 -0.26 -3.34
N HIS A 105 1.48 0.65 -3.08
CA HIS A 105 0.10 0.47 -3.46
C HIS A 105 -0.15 0.71 -4.95
N GLY A 106 0.62 1.58 -5.60
CA GLY A 106 0.65 1.69 -7.06
C GLY A 106 1.03 0.37 -7.72
N PHE A 107 2.08 -0.30 -7.23
CA PHE A 107 2.48 -1.61 -7.73
C PHE A 107 1.37 -2.67 -7.57
N VAL A 108 0.64 -2.66 -6.44
CA VAL A 108 -0.51 -3.54 -6.24
C VAL A 108 -1.63 -3.25 -7.24
N ALA A 109 -1.95 -1.97 -7.48
CA ALA A 109 -2.97 -1.60 -8.45
C ALA A 109 -2.58 -2.01 -9.88
N THR A 110 -1.32 -1.84 -10.27
CA THR A 110 -0.79 -2.31 -11.57
C THR A 110 -0.94 -3.82 -11.70
N ASN A 111 -0.51 -4.61 -10.71
CA ASN A 111 -0.63 -6.07 -10.75
C ASN A 111 -2.09 -6.54 -10.85
N ILE A 112 -3.03 -5.85 -10.19
CA ILE A 112 -4.46 -6.16 -10.30
C ILE A 112 -4.96 -5.84 -11.71
N ALA A 113 -4.56 -4.69 -12.28
CA ALA A 113 -4.93 -4.32 -13.63
C ALA A 113 -4.39 -5.31 -14.68
N GLU A 114 -3.14 -5.74 -14.55
CA GLU A 114 -2.53 -6.78 -15.39
C GLU A 114 -3.27 -8.12 -15.25
N GLY A 115 -3.59 -8.54 -14.03
CA GLY A 115 -4.36 -9.77 -13.81
C GLY A 115 -5.78 -9.72 -14.39
N ILE A 116 -6.44 -8.56 -14.36
CA ILE A 116 -7.74 -8.35 -15.00
C ILE A 116 -7.60 -8.41 -16.53
N ASP A 117 -6.57 -7.76 -17.09
CA ASP A 117 -6.31 -7.79 -18.53
C ASP A 117 -6.01 -9.20 -19.04
N GLU A 118 -5.20 -9.98 -18.30
CA GLU A 118 -4.93 -11.39 -18.62
C GLU A 118 -6.20 -12.26 -18.61
N LEU A 119 -7.13 -11.99 -17.69
CA LEU A 119 -8.39 -12.71 -17.56
C LEU A 119 -9.39 -12.33 -18.67
N ILE A 120 -9.44 -11.06 -19.07
CA ILE A 120 -10.35 -10.55 -20.10
C ILE A 120 -9.83 -10.87 -21.50
N CYS A 121 -8.54 -10.64 -21.76
CA CYS A 121 -7.92 -10.83 -23.07
C CYS A 121 -7.47 -12.28 -23.31
N GLY A 122 -7.51 -13.14 -22.29
CA GLY A 122 -7.22 -14.57 -22.38
C GLY A 122 -5.77 -14.85 -22.76
N LYS A 123 -4.89 -14.97 -21.75
CA LYS A 123 -3.47 -15.38 -21.87
C LYS A 123 -2.81 -15.04 -23.21
N THR A 124 -2.27 -13.83 -23.35
CA THR A 124 -1.09 -13.69 -24.21
C THR A 124 0.02 -14.50 -23.54
N GLN A 125 0.21 -15.75 -23.96
CA GLN A 125 1.39 -16.53 -23.61
C GLN A 125 2.62 -15.73 -24.04
N GLN A 126 3.19 -14.94 -23.14
CA GLN A 126 4.60 -14.62 -23.28
C GLN A 126 5.32 -15.96 -23.20
N PRO A 127 6.11 -16.35 -24.23
CA PRO A 127 6.91 -17.54 -24.13
C PRO A 127 7.79 -17.39 -22.89
N PRO A 128 7.89 -18.43 -22.03
CA PRO A 128 8.71 -18.35 -20.84
C PRO A 128 10.09 -17.89 -21.25
N GLU A 129 10.57 -16.81 -20.64
CA GLU A 129 11.94 -16.37 -20.77
C GLU A 129 12.81 -17.59 -20.48
N GLN A 130 13.41 -18.15 -21.53
CA GLN A 130 14.30 -19.30 -21.39
C GLN A 130 15.46 -18.85 -20.51
N ASP A 131 15.47 -19.34 -19.27
CA ASP A 131 16.64 -19.32 -18.41
C ASP A 131 17.78 -19.99 -19.20
N LYS A 132 18.64 -19.16 -19.78
CA LYS A 132 19.71 -19.63 -20.66
C LYS A 132 20.83 -20.33 -19.90
N MET A 133 20.82 -20.47 -18.56
CA MET A 133 21.98 -21.06 -17.89
C MET A 133 21.75 -22.00 -16.72
N THR A 134 20.57 -22.14 -16.12
CA THR A 134 20.43 -23.14 -15.03
C THR A 134 19.03 -23.70 -14.91
N GLY A 135 18.82 -24.92 -15.42
CA GLY A 135 17.57 -25.69 -15.31
C GLY A 135 17.19 -26.10 -13.89
N LYS A 136 16.91 -25.13 -13.01
CA LYS A 136 16.28 -25.34 -11.71
C LYS A 136 15.19 -24.29 -11.51
N LEU A 137 13.98 -24.77 -11.28
CA LEU A 137 12.82 -23.97 -10.90
C LEU A 137 13.14 -23.13 -9.66
N LYS A 138 12.88 -21.82 -9.76
CA LYS A 138 12.97 -20.87 -8.64
C LYS A 138 11.81 -21.16 -7.68
N SER A 139 12.08 -21.93 -6.63
CA SER A 139 11.14 -22.15 -5.51
C SER A 139 10.92 -20.83 -4.77
N TRP A 140 9.66 -20.41 -4.67
CA TRP A 140 9.22 -19.32 -3.80
C TRP A 140 8.44 -19.86 -2.59
N PHE A 141 8.86 -21.02 -2.08
CA PHE A 141 8.52 -21.53 -0.75
C PHE A 141 9.80 -21.78 0.03
#